data_AF-A0A3C1SAL8-F1
#
_entry.id   AF-A0A3C1SAL8-F1
#
_cell.length_a   1.000
_cell.length_b   1.000
_cell.length_c   1.000
_cell.angle_alpha   90.00
_cell.angle_beta   90.00
_cell.angle_gamma   90.00
#
_symmetry.space_group_name_H-M   'P 1'
#
loop_
_entity.id
_entity.type
_entity.pdbx_description
1 polymer ?
#
loop_
_entity_poly.entity_id
_entity_poly.type
_entity_poly.pdbx_seq_one_letter_code
_entity_poly.pdbx_strand_id
1 'polypeptide(L)'
;EYDNFANEVMMGFQRDKGVYEAVVYSDGPLKTLFKAVKALSGESGFSRIFITGVSPVVMSDITSGFNIAKNIYLYHNFNDLCGFTETEISDILKKIAEECGFDEQDVVRANDMMRTYYNGYIFAPDSQVAVYNPTLAIYFIEMFNKDCKYPRQMLDA
;
A
#
# COMPACT_ATOMS: atom_id res chain seq x y z
N GLU A 1 -5.91 0.22 -7.09
CA GLU A 1 -5.10 1.46 -7.05
C GLU A 1 -3.59 1.27 -6.79
N TYR A 2 -3.03 0.05 -6.71
CA TYR A 2 -1.57 -0.12 -6.54
C TYR A 2 -0.79 -0.29 -7.86
N ASP A 3 -1.50 -0.56 -8.94
CA ASP A 3 -0.91 -0.90 -10.22
C ASP A 3 -1.23 0.14 -11.30
N ASN A 4 -1.71 1.35 -11.01
CA ASN A 4 -2.09 2.23 -12.12
C ASN A 4 -0.88 2.59 -13.00
N PHE A 5 0.24 2.98 -12.39
CA PHE A 5 1.49 3.21 -13.11
C PHE A 5 2.04 1.92 -13.75
N ALA A 6 2.05 0.79 -13.02
CA ALA A 6 2.54 -0.48 -13.56
C ALA A 6 1.66 -0.98 -14.72
N ASN A 7 0.34 -0.85 -14.64
CA ASN A 7 -0.61 -1.19 -15.68
C ASN A 7 -0.49 -0.24 -16.86
N GLU A 8 -0.42 1.08 -16.66
CA GLU A 8 -0.21 2.04 -17.74
C GLU A 8 1.13 1.80 -18.46
N VAL A 9 2.20 1.52 -17.71
CA VAL A 9 3.51 1.19 -18.26
C VAL A 9 3.52 -0.18 -18.96
N MET A 10 2.91 -1.21 -18.39
CA MET A 10 2.86 -2.57 -18.96
C MET A 10 1.92 -2.65 -20.17
N MET A 11 0.77 -1.96 -20.12
CA MET A 11 -0.13 -1.79 -21.26
C MET A 11 0.49 -0.90 -22.33
N GLY A 12 1.26 0.12 -21.94
CA GLY A 12 2.10 0.91 -22.81
C GLY A 12 3.19 0.07 -23.47
N PHE A 13 3.84 -0.83 -22.72
CA PHE A 13 4.86 -1.77 -23.21
C PHE A 13 4.36 -2.69 -24.31
N GLN A 14 3.08 -3.10 -24.26
CA GLN A 14 2.46 -3.92 -25.30
C GLN A 14 2.18 -3.13 -26.59
N ARG A 15 2.07 -1.79 -26.51
CA ARG A 15 1.82 -0.92 -27.66
C ARG A 15 3.08 -0.27 -28.21
N ASP A 16 4.01 0.15 -27.35
CA ASP A 16 5.23 0.87 -27.72
C ASP A 16 6.28 0.82 -26.60
N LYS A 17 7.40 0.12 -26.82
CA LYS A 17 8.54 0.09 -25.87
C LYS A 17 9.14 1.47 -25.60
N GLY A 18 8.96 2.41 -26.54
CA GLY A 18 9.54 3.75 -26.45
C GLY A 18 9.04 4.59 -25.27
N VAL A 19 7.80 4.36 -24.79
CA VAL A 19 7.23 5.14 -23.67
C VAL A 19 7.91 4.78 -22.34
N TYR A 20 8.10 3.49 -22.07
CA TYR A 20 8.82 3.06 -20.88
C TYR A 20 10.30 3.49 -20.94
N GLU A 21 10.92 3.31 -22.11
CA GLU A 21 12.32 3.69 -22.30
C GLU A 21 12.53 5.19 -22.08
N ALA A 22 11.63 6.04 -22.58
CA ALA A 22 11.70 7.50 -22.39
C ALA A 22 11.61 7.92 -20.91
N VAL A 23 10.90 7.16 -20.07
CA VAL A 23 10.74 7.50 -18.65
C VAL A 23 11.91 7.00 -17.79
N VAL A 24 12.51 5.86 -18.15
CA VAL A 24 13.47 5.12 -17.30
C VAL A 24 14.93 5.22 -17.80
N TYR A 25 15.18 5.36 -19.11
CA TYR A 25 16.53 5.46 -19.67
C TYR A 25 17.14 6.86 -19.50
N SER A 26 18.36 7.04 -20.02
CA SER A 26 19.42 7.98 -19.61
C SER A 26 19.04 9.41 -19.22
N ASP A 27 17.95 9.97 -19.76
CA ASP A 27 17.48 11.35 -19.50
C ASP A 27 16.02 11.42 -19.02
N GLY A 28 15.44 10.30 -18.62
CA GLY A 28 14.07 10.22 -18.12
C GLY A 28 13.86 10.92 -16.78
N PRO A 29 12.65 11.43 -16.50
CA PRO A 29 12.33 12.17 -15.28
C PRO A 29 12.55 11.34 -14.00
N LEU A 30 12.24 10.03 -14.01
CA LEU A 30 12.44 9.17 -12.84
C LEU A 30 13.92 9.00 -12.50
N LYS A 31 14.77 8.71 -13.49
CA LYS A 31 16.22 8.56 -13.27
C LYS A 31 16.85 9.85 -12.74
N THR A 32 16.41 11.00 -13.26
CA THR A 32 16.85 12.32 -12.79
C THR A 32 16.45 12.57 -11.34
N LEU A 33 15.20 12.27 -10.98
CA LEU A 33 14.72 12.39 -9.60
C LEU A 33 15.53 11.52 -8.62
N PHE A 34 15.71 10.23 -8.91
CA PHE A 34 16.45 9.33 -8.03
C PHE A 34 17.93 9.73 -7.91
N LYS A 35 18.57 10.24 -8.98
CA LYS A 35 19.92 10.80 -8.91
C LYS A 35 19.99 12.00 -7.97
N ALA A 36 19.03 12.92 -8.06
CA ALA A 36 18.97 14.09 -7.19
C ALA A 36 18.76 13.69 -5.72
N VAL A 37 17.83 12.77 -5.46
CA VAL A 37 17.57 12.21 -4.13
C VAL A 37 18.82 11.52 -3.57
N LYS A 38 19.56 10.78 -4.39
CA LYS A 38 20.83 10.14 -3.98
C LYS A 38 21.92 11.15 -3.65
N ALA A 39 22.04 12.22 -4.42
CA ALA A 39 23.01 13.27 -4.14
C ALA A 39 22.75 13.96 -2.79
N LEU A 40 21.47 14.00 -2.38
CA LEU A 40 21.05 14.55 -1.09
C LEU A 40 21.14 13.53 0.06
N SER A 41 21.27 12.22 -0.20
CA SER A 41 21.55 11.24 0.86
C SER A 41 23.02 11.23 1.22
N GLY A 42 23.37 11.68 2.43
CA GLY A 42 24.75 11.81 2.89
C GLY A 42 25.02 13.10 3.66
N GLU A 43 26.22 13.67 3.47
CA GLU A 43 26.85 14.67 4.36
C GLU A 43 26.14 16.04 4.46
N SER A 44 25.05 16.29 3.73
CA SER A 44 24.41 17.62 3.73
C SER A 44 22.90 17.64 3.48
N GLY A 45 22.22 16.49 3.50
CA GLY A 45 20.78 16.40 3.24
C GLY A 45 20.03 15.43 4.17
N PHE A 46 19.64 14.27 3.66
CA PHE A 46 18.82 13.30 4.39
C PHE A 46 19.66 12.11 4.90
N SER A 47 19.44 11.72 6.16
CA SER A 47 20.15 10.59 6.77
C SER A 47 19.61 9.22 6.36
N ARG A 48 18.33 9.14 5.95
CA ARG A 48 17.65 7.90 5.54
C ARG A 48 16.61 8.21 4.47
N ILE A 49 16.42 7.27 3.56
CA ILE A 49 15.40 7.33 2.51
C ILE A 49 14.56 6.07 2.60
N PHE A 50 13.24 6.24 2.55
CA PHE A 50 12.28 5.16 2.44
C PHE A 50 11.40 5.40 1.21
N ILE A 51 11.26 4.40 0.35
CA ILE A 51 10.57 4.49 -0.93
C ILE A 51 9.44 3.47 -0.94
N THR A 52 8.22 3.90 -1.25
CA THR A 52 7.03 3.07 -1.39
C THR A 52 6.39 3.31 -2.76
N GLY A 53 5.55 2.38 -3.23
CA GLY A 53 4.76 2.56 -4.46
C GLY A 53 5.57 2.58 -5.76
N VAL A 54 6.83 2.15 -5.75
CA VAL A 54 7.68 2.06 -6.94
C VAL A 54 7.78 0.60 -7.38
N SER A 55 7.48 0.35 -8.67
CA SER A 55 7.57 -0.99 -9.24
C SER A 55 9.01 -1.53 -9.15
N PRO A 56 9.22 -2.80 -8.75
CA PRO A 56 10.54 -3.43 -8.75
C PRO A 56 11.25 -3.38 -10.11
N VAL A 57 10.49 -3.36 -11.21
CA VAL A 57 11.00 -3.27 -12.59
C VAL A 57 11.64 -1.90 -12.86
N VAL A 58 11.05 -0.83 -12.32
CA VAL A 58 11.63 0.52 -12.36
C VAL A 58 12.92 0.56 -11.55
N MET A 59 12.96 -0.12 -10.40
CA MET A 59 14.16 -0.17 -9.56
C MET A 59 15.30 -0.95 -10.23
N SER A 60 15.03 -2.07 -10.94
CA SER A 60 16.07 -2.86 -11.62
C SER A 60 16.80 -2.05 -12.69
N ASP A 61 16.09 -1.20 -13.43
CA ASP A 61 16.67 -0.40 -14.51
C ASP A 61 17.30 0.91 -14.00
N ILE A 62 16.85 1.41 -12.85
CA ILE A 62 17.43 2.55 -12.13
C ILE A 62 18.67 2.14 -11.30
N THR A 63 18.98 0.84 -11.14
CA THR A 63 20.13 0.37 -10.34
C THR A 63 21.49 0.95 -10.75
N SER A 64 21.67 1.42 -11.99
CA SER A 64 22.87 2.18 -12.38
C SER A 64 22.97 3.56 -11.69
N GLY A 65 21.83 4.18 -11.34
CA GLY A 65 21.73 5.47 -10.68
C GLY A 65 21.54 5.38 -9.16
N PHE A 66 20.77 4.41 -8.66
CA PHE A 66 20.33 4.34 -7.24
C PHE A 66 20.75 3.03 -6.55
N ASN A 67 21.98 2.58 -6.77
CA ASN A 67 22.58 1.38 -6.17
C ASN A 67 22.71 1.37 -4.63
N ILE A 68 22.21 2.39 -3.93
CA ILE A 68 22.18 2.47 -2.47
C ILE A 68 20.87 1.95 -1.87
N ALA A 69 19.82 1.76 -2.69
CA ALA A 69 18.56 1.22 -2.22
C ALA A 69 18.63 -0.29 -2.01
N LYS A 70 17.90 -0.74 -0.99
CA LYS A 70 17.68 -2.15 -0.69
C LYS A 70 16.17 -2.42 -0.69
N ASN A 71 15.76 -3.43 -1.45
CA ASN A 71 14.39 -3.93 -1.40
C ASN A 71 14.16 -4.70 -0.09
N ILE A 72 13.22 -4.24 0.73
CA ILE A 72 12.91 -4.84 2.04
C ILE A 72 11.44 -5.25 2.21
N TYR A 73 10.61 -5.02 1.18
CA TYR A 73 9.15 -5.21 1.25
C TYR A 73 8.71 -6.67 1.42
N LEU A 74 9.58 -7.65 1.18
CA LEU A 74 9.31 -9.08 1.41
C LEU A 74 9.74 -9.57 2.80
N TYR A 75 10.36 -8.72 3.63
CA TYR A 75 10.72 -9.13 4.98
C TYR A 75 9.48 -9.10 5.88
N HIS A 76 9.32 -10.13 6.70
CA HIS A 76 8.15 -10.28 7.57
C HIS A 76 7.89 -9.06 8.49
N ASN A 77 8.95 -8.36 8.91
CA ASN A 77 8.87 -7.14 9.72
C ASN A 77 8.19 -5.95 9.01
N PHE A 78 7.97 -6.03 7.70
CA PHE A 78 7.30 -5.00 6.91
C PHE A 78 5.99 -5.50 6.27
N ASN A 79 5.50 -6.68 6.67
CA ASN A 79 4.30 -7.27 6.09
C ASN A 79 3.04 -6.44 6.35
N ASP A 80 2.98 -5.76 7.50
CA ASP A 80 1.93 -4.84 7.92
C ASP A 80 2.01 -3.46 7.26
N LEU A 81 3.09 -3.13 6.56
CA LEU A 81 3.21 -1.83 5.86
C LEU A 81 2.15 -1.64 4.77
N CYS A 82 1.66 -2.74 4.19
CA CYS A 82 0.73 -2.72 3.06
C CYS A 82 -0.73 -2.94 3.48
N GLY A 83 -1.03 -2.93 4.78
CA GLY A 83 -2.36 -3.26 5.29
C GLY A 83 -2.62 -2.75 6.70
N PHE A 84 -3.80 -3.05 7.22
CA PHE A 84 -4.07 -2.90 8.66
C PHE A 84 -4.03 -4.25 9.36
N THR A 85 -3.70 -4.25 10.64
CA THR A 85 -3.77 -5.44 11.50
C THR A 85 -5.16 -5.64 12.07
N GLU A 86 -5.46 -6.86 12.52
CA GLU A 86 -6.71 -7.18 13.23
C GLU A 86 -6.95 -6.23 14.43
N THR A 87 -5.88 -5.94 15.18
CA THR A 87 -5.96 -5.08 16.37
C THR A 87 -6.31 -3.65 16.01
N GLU A 88 -5.68 -3.08 14.97
CA GLU A 88 -5.99 -1.72 14.51
C GLU A 88 -7.45 -1.60 14.04
N ILE A 89 -7.94 -2.59 13.27
CA ILE A 89 -9.33 -2.64 12.84
C ILE A 89 -10.28 -2.74 14.04
N SER A 90 -10.03 -3.69 14.95
CA SER A 90 -10.82 -3.87 16.16
C SER A 90 -10.90 -2.61 17.03
N ASP A 91 -9.79 -1.89 17.18
CA ASP A 91 -9.74 -0.68 18.00
C ASP A 91 -10.51 0.48 17.36
N ILE A 92 -10.50 0.60 16.04
CA ILE A 92 -11.31 1.59 15.32
C ILE A 92 -12.80 1.26 15.44
N LEU A 93 -13.19 0.00 15.25
CA LEU A 93 -14.59 -0.42 15.33
C LEU A 93 -15.18 -0.22 16.73
N LYS A 94 -14.39 -0.42 17.79
CA LYS A 94 -14.80 -0.11 19.17
C LYS A 94 -15.09 1.37 19.37
N LYS A 95 -14.24 2.26 18.85
CA LYS A 95 -14.48 3.70 18.91
C LYS A 95 -15.75 4.11 18.19
N ILE A 96 -15.99 3.55 17.00
CA ILE A 96 -17.24 3.80 16.25
C ILE A 96 -18.44 3.27 17.04
N ALA A 97 -18.33 2.13 17.70
CA ALA A 97 -19.39 1.59 18.54
C ALA A 97 -19.74 2.50 19.73
N GLU A 98 -18.73 3.08 20.38
CA GLU A 98 -18.95 4.07 21.45
C GLU A 98 -19.68 5.32 20.92
N GLU A 99 -19.29 5.82 19.74
CA GLU A 99 -19.88 7.01 19.12
C GLU A 99 -21.31 6.76 18.61
N CYS A 100 -21.57 5.60 18.01
CA CYS A 100 -22.86 5.21 17.45
C CYS A 100 -23.82 4.56 18.45
N GLY A 101 -23.36 4.26 19.67
CA GLY A 101 -24.15 3.59 20.71
C GLY A 101 -24.42 2.10 20.42
N PHE A 102 -23.49 1.43 19.73
CA PHE A 102 -23.57 0.00 19.46
C PHE A 102 -23.17 -0.84 20.68
N ASP A 103 -23.66 -2.07 20.72
CA ASP A 103 -23.26 -3.03 21.74
C ASP A 103 -22.02 -3.85 21.32
N GLU A 104 -21.55 -4.70 22.23
CA GLU A 104 -20.40 -5.57 21.96
C GLU A 104 -20.67 -6.57 20.83
N GLN A 105 -21.92 -7.01 20.64
CA GLN A 105 -22.27 -7.97 19.58
C GLN A 105 -22.17 -7.34 18.19
N ASP A 106 -22.48 -6.05 18.07
CA ASP A 106 -22.29 -5.29 16.84
C ASP A 106 -20.80 -5.13 16.50
N VAL A 107 -19.94 -4.86 17.49
CA VAL A 107 -18.48 -4.83 17.26
C VAL A 107 -17.95 -6.19 16.80
N VAL A 108 -18.42 -7.29 17.42
CA VAL A 108 -18.05 -8.65 17.01
C VAL A 108 -18.49 -8.92 15.57
N ARG A 109 -19.73 -8.58 15.22
CA ARG A 109 -20.26 -8.74 13.87
C ARG A 109 -19.48 -7.91 12.83
N ALA A 110 -19.14 -6.66 13.17
CA ALA A 110 -18.33 -5.81 12.30
C ALA A 110 -16.92 -6.37 12.08
N ASN A 111 -16.27 -6.90 13.13
CA ASN A 111 -14.98 -7.57 12.99
C ASN A 111 -15.08 -8.82 12.10
N ASP A 112 -16.10 -9.65 12.29
CA ASP A 112 -16.29 -10.86 11.47
C ASP A 112 -16.53 -10.52 9.99
N MET A 113 -17.30 -9.46 9.71
CA MET A 113 -17.50 -8.96 8.36
C MET A 113 -16.19 -8.44 7.75
N MET A 114 -15.47 -7.58 8.48
CA MET A 114 -14.17 -7.06 8.03
C MET A 114 -13.20 -8.22 7.74
N ARG A 115 -13.12 -9.21 8.64
CA ARG A 115 -12.23 -10.37 8.50
C ARG A 115 -12.58 -11.21 7.27
N THR A 116 -13.87 -11.41 7.02
CA THR A 116 -14.34 -12.24 5.91
C THR A 116 -14.10 -11.58 4.55
N TYR A 117 -14.32 -10.26 4.44
CA TYR A 117 -14.31 -9.58 3.16
C TYR A 117 -12.97 -8.91 2.82
N TYR A 118 -12.17 -8.51 3.82
CA TYR A 118 -11.03 -7.60 3.60
C TYR A 118 -9.70 -8.11 4.15
N ASN A 119 -9.69 -9.11 5.01
CA ASN A 119 -8.47 -9.73 5.52
C ASN A 119 -8.01 -10.91 4.64
N GLY A 120 -6.73 -11.28 4.73
CA GLY A 120 -6.16 -12.44 4.04
C GLY A 120 -4.94 -12.13 3.18
N TYR A 121 -4.49 -10.88 3.14
CA TYR A 121 -3.32 -10.50 2.35
C TYR A 121 -2.03 -10.80 3.11
N ILE A 122 -1.10 -11.49 2.45
CA ILE A 122 0.25 -11.78 2.97
C ILE A 122 1.24 -11.35 1.89
N PHE A 123 2.10 -10.38 2.20
CA PHE A 123 3.07 -9.82 1.27
C PHE A 123 4.48 -10.36 1.50
N ALA A 124 4.79 -10.77 2.72
CA ALA A 124 6.04 -11.45 3.05
C ALA A 124 5.84 -12.98 3.07
N PRO A 125 6.59 -13.76 2.27
CA PRO A 125 6.42 -15.22 2.16
C PRO A 125 6.49 -15.97 3.50
N ASP A 126 7.31 -15.48 4.43
CA ASP A 126 7.53 -16.09 5.74
C ASP A 126 6.61 -15.52 6.84
N SER A 127 5.68 -14.61 6.49
CA SER A 127 4.72 -14.07 7.46
C SER A 127 3.54 -15.01 7.67
N GLN A 128 3.14 -15.18 8.93
CA GLN A 128 1.90 -15.87 9.30
C GLN A 128 0.77 -14.87 9.60
N VAL A 129 1.07 -13.58 9.59
CA VAL A 129 0.10 -12.53 9.89
C VAL A 129 -0.49 -12.04 8.57
N ALA A 130 -1.80 -12.21 8.43
CA ALA A 130 -2.55 -11.60 7.34
C ALA A 130 -2.90 -10.16 7.70
N VAL A 131 -3.00 -9.31 6.68
CA VAL A 131 -3.37 -7.90 6.82
C VAL A 131 -4.61 -7.60 5.99
N TYR A 132 -5.33 -6.57 6.43
CA TYR A 132 -6.51 -6.05 5.79
C TYR A 132 -6.14 -5.16 4.61
N ASN A 133 -6.85 -5.29 3.50
CA ASN A 133 -6.75 -4.37 2.38
C ASN A 133 -7.10 -2.93 2.83
N PRO A 134 -6.20 -1.95 2.74
CA PRO A 134 -6.45 -0.61 3.25
C PRO A 134 -7.65 0.09 2.62
N THR A 135 -7.80 0.00 1.30
CA THR A 135 -8.87 0.69 0.57
C THR A 135 -10.24 0.18 1.01
N LEU A 136 -10.42 -1.14 1.03
CA LEU A 136 -11.71 -1.74 1.40
C LEU A 136 -12.00 -1.59 2.89
N ALA A 137 -10.97 -1.67 3.74
CA ALA A 137 -11.11 -1.44 5.17
C ALA A 137 -11.55 0.00 5.48
N ILE A 138 -10.91 0.99 4.85
CA ILE A 138 -11.27 2.41 5.00
C ILE A 138 -12.70 2.65 4.48
N TYR A 139 -13.05 2.11 3.31
CA TYR A 139 -14.41 2.19 2.78
C TYR A 139 -15.46 1.70 3.78
N PHE A 140 -15.24 0.52 4.38
CA PHE A 140 -16.16 -0.01 5.38
C PHE A 140 -16.25 0.91 6.59
N ILE A 141 -15.10 1.33 7.12
CA ILE A 141 -15.00 2.21 8.30
C ILE A 141 -15.76 3.53 8.06
N GLU A 142 -15.57 4.14 6.89
CA GLU A 142 -16.24 5.40 6.53
C GLU A 142 -17.76 5.23 6.47
N MET A 143 -18.26 4.18 5.82
CA MET A 143 -19.70 3.94 5.74
C MET A 143 -20.29 3.57 7.09
N PHE A 144 -19.58 2.74 7.86
CA PHE A 144 -20.01 2.31 9.17
C PHE A 144 -20.11 3.47 10.16
N ASN A 145 -19.14 4.38 10.14
CA ASN A 145 -19.13 5.56 11.02
C ASN A 145 -20.14 6.63 10.58
N LYS A 146 -20.26 6.90 9.28
CA LYS A 146 -21.07 8.01 8.78
C LYS A 146 -22.56 7.86 9.07
N ASP A 147 -23.11 6.67 8.83
CA ASP A 147 -24.55 6.42 8.93
C ASP A 147 -24.91 5.56 10.15
N CYS A 148 -23.93 5.18 10.97
CA CYS A 148 -24.07 4.15 12.01
C CYS A 148 -24.79 2.91 11.46
N LYS A 149 -24.37 2.47 10.26
CA LYS A 149 -24.97 1.35 9.54
C LYS A 149 -23.92 0.59 8.77
N TYR A 150 -24.07 -0.72 8.70
CA TYR A 150 -23.24 -1.57 7.86
C TYR A 150 -23.38 -1.19 6.37
N PRO A 151 -22.28 -1.19 5.60
CA PRO A 151 -22.34 -0.93 4.17
C PRO A 151 -23.18 -2.00 3.47
N ARG A 152 -24.05 -1.58 2.55
CA ARG A 152 -24.89 -2.49 1.75
C ARG A 152 -24.09 -3.18 0.65
N GLN A 153 -23.11 -2.48 0.10
CA GLN A 153 -22.16 -3.00 -0.86
C GLN A 153 -20.85 -3.21 -0.11
N MET A 154 -20.32 -4.43 -0.16
CA MET A 154 -19.12 -4.76 0.60
C MET A 154 -17.84 -4.41 -0.16
N LEU A 155 -17.92 -4.15 -1.46
CA LEU A 155 -16.77 -3.79 -2.28
C LEU A 155 -16.93 -2.35 -2.74
N ASP A 156 -15.82 -1.61 -2.70
CA ASP A 156 -15.74 -0.31 -3.37
C ASP A 156 -15.81 -0.54 -4.90
N ALA A 157 -16.63 0.25 -5.59
CA ALA A 157 -17.01 0.05 -6.99
C ALA A 157 -16.18 0.91 -7.94
#